data_AF-A0A7I8EH75-F1
#
_entry.id   AF-A0A7I8EH75-F1
#
_cell.length_a   1.000
_cell.length_b   1.000
_cell.length_c   1.000
_cell.angle_alpha   90.00
_cell.angle_beta   90.00
_cell.angle_gamma   90.00
#
_symmetry.space_group_name_H-M   'P 1'
#
loop_
_entity.id
_entity.type
_entity.pdbx_description
1 polymer ?
#
loop_
_entity_poly.entity_id
_entity_poly.type
_entity_poly.pdbx_seq_one_letter_code
_entity_poly.pdbx_strand_id
1 'polypeptide(L)'
;MAEQNPFKWRHFQSDIILLCVRWYLRYALSYRDLEEMMLERGLHVDHTTIYRWVQRYEPELEKRSRSHLKACNDSWKVDETYIKVRKVWMYLYRAVDSDGNTLEFLLSPTRDAESAKRFFVKALASTARSVSQACPVAEQVAPPTTPTDTTIITSTPRVINVDKNAAYPKAIAELKATGVLPQHVELRQVKYLNNLIRAIASK
;
A
#
# COMPACT_ATOMS: atom_id res chain seq x y z
N MET A 1 13.97 -1.27 -24.86
CA MET A 1 14.88 -1.23 -23.69
C MET A 1 15.26 -2.68 -23.39
N ALA A 2 16.54 -3.01 -23.35
CA ALA A 2 16.99 -4.40 -23.14
C ALA A 2 16.38 -4.98 -21.85
N GLU A 3 15.73 -6.14 -21.94
CA GLU A 3 15.28 -6.91 -20.78
C GLU A 3 16.51 -7.28 -19.93
N GLN A 4 16.79 -6.48 -18.90
CA GLN A 4 17.80 -6.83 -17.92
C GLN A 4 17.24 -7.99 -17.10
N ASN A 5 17.76 -9.20 -17.32
CA ASN A 5 17.41 -10.37 -16.50
C ASN A 5 17.78 -10.07 -15.03
N PRO A 6 16.79 -9.91 -14.12
CA PRO A 6 17.03 -9.48 -12.73
C PRO A 6 17.69 -10.59 -11.88
N PHE A 7 17.81 -11.80 -12.43
CA PHE A 7 18.45 -12.96 -11.80
C PHE A 7 19.83 -13.27 -12.37
N LYS A 8 20.37 -12.41 -13.25
CA LYS A 8 21.72 -12.60 -13.77
C LYS A 8 22.73 -12.67 -12.60
N TRP A 9 23.62 -13.66 -12.64
CA TRP A 9 24.64 -13.94 -11.62
C TRP A 9 24.11 -14.42 -10.26
N ARG A 10 22.88 -14.93 -10.19
CA ARG A 10 22.39 -15.62 -9.00
C ARG A 10 22.80 -17.08 -9.02
N HIS A 11 23.27 -17.56 -7.87
CA HIS A 11 23.58 -18.97 -7.66
C HIS A 11 22.31 -19.84 -7.70
N PHE A 12 21.19 -19.30 -7.22
CA PHE A 12 19.91 -20.02 -7.17
C PHE A 12 19.04 -19.67 -8.37
N GLN A 13 18.24 -20.64 -8.82
CA GLN A 13 17.28 -20.42 -9.90
C GLN A 13 16.24 -19.38 -9.51
N SER A 14 15.75 -18.63 -10.51
CA SER A 14 14.75 -17.57 -10.32
C SER A 14 13.52 -18.05 -9.57
N ASP A 15 13.08 -19.27 -9.82
CA ASP A 15 11.84 -19.81 -9.29
C ASP A 15 11.94 -20.10 -7.79
N ILE A 16 13.12 -20.55 -7.33
CA ILE A 16 13.42 -20.75 -5.90
C ILE A 16 13.44 -19.40 -5.20
N ILE A 17 14.13 -18.42 -5.78
CA ILE A 17 14.22 -17.06 -5.24
C ILE A 17 12.82 -16.45 -5.11
N LEU A 18 12.04 -16.49 -6.19
CA LEU A 18 10.68 -15.95 -6.22
C LEU A 18 9.74 -16.70 -5.29
N LEU A 19 9.89 -18.02 -5.13
CA LEU A 19 9.10 -18.80 -4.18
C LEU A 19 9.32 -18.33 -2.74
N CYS A 20 10.59 -18.21 -2.31
CA CYS A 20 10.93 -17.76 -0.97
C CYS A 20 10.44 -16.33 -0.73
N VAL A 21 10.67 -15.42 -1.68
CA VAL A 21 10.20 -14.03 -1.57
C VAL A 21 8.67 -13.97 -1.50
N ARG A 22 7.96 -14.72 -2.34
CA ARG A 22 6.49 -14.78 -2.33
C ARG A 22 5.96 -15.32 -1.01
N TRP A 23 6.55 -16.37 -0.47
CA TRP A 23 6.12 -16.95 0.80
C TRP A 23 6.37 -16.01 1.98
N TYR A 24 7.52 -15.34 2.01
CA TYR A 24 7.80 -14.31 3.00
C TYR A 24 6.76 -13.17 2.97
N LEU A 25 6.42 -12.68 1.78
CA LEU A 25 5.50 -11.55 1.63
C LEU A 25 4.03 -11.92 1.87
N ARG A 26 3.64 -13.18 1.60
CA ARG A 26 2.25 -13.63 1.68
C ARG A 26 1.86 -14.22 3.03
N TYR A 27 2.79 -14.89 3.69
CA TYR A 27 2.53 -15.65 4.91
C TYR A 27 3.36 -15.09 6.06
N ALA A 28 2.90 -15.29 7.30
CA ALA A 28 3.63 -14.89 8.50
C ALA A 28 4.79 -15.85 8.80
N LEU A 29 5.70 -16.01 7.85
CA LEU A 29 6.89 -16.87 7.94
C LEU A 29 8.13 -16.03 8.24
N SER A 30 8.95 -16.50 9.17
CA SER A 30 10.27 -15.92 9.43
C SER A 30 11.28 -16.33 8.36
N TYR A 31 12.39 -15.60 8.25
CA TYR A 31 13.49 -16.02 7.35
C TYR A 31 14.09 -17.38 7.75
N ARG A 32 14.04 -17.73 9.04
CA ARG A 32 14.50 -19.02 9.55
C ARG A 32 13.53 -20.13 9.17
N ASP A 33 12.23 -19.87 9.23
CA ASP A 33 11.20 -20.83 8.81
C ASP A 33 11.39 -21.17 7.34
N LEU A 34 11.68 -20.16 6.49
CA LEU A 34 11.95 -20.39 5.08
C LEU A 34 13.24 -21.17 4.83
N GLU A 35 14.30 -20.92 5.62
CA GLU A 35 15.53 -21.72 5.57
C GLU A 35 15.26 -23.19 5.91
N GLU A 36 14.51 -23.46 6.98
CA GLU A 36 14.10 -24.82 7.37
C GLU A 36 13.24 -25.49 6.28
N MET A 37 12.26 -24.76 5.73
CA MET A 37 11.41 -25.26 4.64
C MET A 37 12.20 -25.54 3.34
N MET A 38 13.28 -24.79 3.07
CA MET A 38 14.16 -25.08 1.93
C MET A 38 15.05 -26.29 2.22
N LEU A 39 15.52 -26.43 3.46
CA LEU A 39 16.31 -27.58 3.90
C LEU A 39 15.53 -28.89 3.76
N GLU A 40 14.25 -28.91 4.14
CA GLU A 40 13.34 -30.06 3.93
C GLU A 40 13.21 -30.47 2.45
N ARG A 41 13.42 -29.52 1.53
CA ARG A 41 13.39 -29.73 0.08
C ARG A 41 14.77 -30.08 -0.50
N GLY A 42 15.78 -30.29 0.36
CA GLY A 42 17.15 -30.58 -0.04
C GLY A 42 17.93 -29.36 -0.54
N LEU A 43 17.45 -28.14 -0.26
CA LEU A 43 18.09 -26.89 -0.68
C LEU A 43 18.73 -26.19 0.52
N HIS A 44 20.06 -26.12 0.53
CA HIS A 44 20.79 -25.37 1.55
C HIS A 44 20.80 -23.87 1.23
N VAL A 45 19.87 -23.13 1.83
CA VAL A 45 19.74 -21.67 1.67
C VAL A 45 19.75 -21.01 3.05
N ASP A 46 20.79 -20.23 3.33
CA ASP A 46 20.88 -19.49 4.59
C ASP A 46 19.81 -18.38 4.68
N HIS A 47 19.19 -18.20 5.85
CA HIS A 47 18.16 -17.16 6.07
C HIS A 47 18.62 -15.75 5.68
N THR A 48 19.92 -15.41 5.81
CA THR A 48 20.46 -14.11 5.38
C THR A 48 20.47 -13.97 3.86
N THR A 49 20.58 -15.07 3.13
CA THR A 49 20.46 -15.10 1.65
C THR A 49 19.03 -14.79 1.25
N ILE A 50 18.06 -15.39 1.93
CA ILE A 50 16.63 -15.11 1.71
C ILE A 50 16.32 -13.65 2.04
N TYR A 51 16.84 -13.12 3.15
CA TYR A 51 16.73 -11.69 3.49
C TYR A 51 17.24 -10.79 2.35
N ARG A 52 18.44 -11.07 1.80
CA ARG A 52 18.99 -10.30 0.69
C ARG A 52 18.12 -10.38 -0.57
N TRP A 53 17.50 -11.53 -0.83
CA TRP A 53 16.54 -11.66 -1.94
C TRP A 53 15.29 -10.83 -1.71
N VAL A 54 14.68 -10.89 -0.53
CA VAL A 54 13.51 -10.07 -0.19
C VAL A 54 13.85 -8.60 -0.39
N GLN A 55 14.92 -8.09 0.23
CA GLN A 55 15.33 -6.69 0.09
C GLN A 55 15.58 -6.26 -1.36
N ARG A 56 16.05 -7.18 -2.23
CA ARG A 56 16.32 -6.87 -3.63
C ARG A 56 15.07 -6.94 -4.50
N TYR A 57 14.24 -7.95 -4.32
CA TYR A 57 13.18 -8.31 -5.24
C TYR A 57 11.80 -7.84 -4.79
N GLU A 58 11.57 -7.60 -3.50
CA GLU A 58 10.31 -7.04 -2.98
C GLU A 58 9.96 -5.72 -3.68
N PRO A 59 10.84 -4.70 -3.78
CA PRO A 59 10.47 -3.43 -4.42
C PRO A 59 10.14 -3.59 -5.92
N GLU A 60 10.83 -4.51 -6.60
CA GLU A 60 10.58 -4.81 -8.01
C GLU A 60 9.23 -5.53 -8.20
N LEU A 61 8.92 -6.49 -7.32
CA LEU A 61 7.63 -7.18 -7.29
C LEU A 61 6.51 -6.21 -6.96
N GLU A 62 6.69 -5.34 -5.98
CA GLU A 62 5.73 -4.31 -5.61
C GLU A 62 5.48 -3.37 -6.79
N LYS A 63 6.53 -2.85 -7.42
CA LYS A 63 6.43 -1.97 -8.59
C LYS A 63 5.64 -2.60 -9.75
N ARG A 64 5.88 -3.88 -10.05
CA ARG A 64 5.19 -4.61 -11.12
C ARG A 64 3.77 -5.03 -10.72
N SER A 65 3.53 -5.32 -9.45
CA SER A 65 2.20 -5.71 -8.94
C SER A 65 1.28 -4.51 -8.80
N ARG A 66 1.82 -3.32 -8.49
CA ARG A 66 1.04 -2.09 -8.30
C ARG A 66 0.17 -1.71 -9.51
N SER A 67 0.62 -1.97 -10.73
CA SER A 67 -0.19 -1.72 -11.94
C SER A 67 -1.38 -2.68 -12.09
N HIS A 68 -1.34 -3.82 -11.42
CA HIS A 68 -2.38 -4.84 -11.44
C HIS A 68 -3.30 -4.78 -10.21
N LEU A 69 -3.00 -3.92 -9.22
CA LEU A 69 -3.89 -3.65 -8.11
C LEU A 69 -5.08 -2.84 -8.61
N LYS A 70 -6.29 -3.17 -8.13
CA LYS A 70 -7.51 -2.45 -8.48
C LYS A 70 -7.33 -0.97 -8.18
N ALA A 71 -7.79 -0.12 -9.10
CA ALA A 71 -7.90 1.31 -8.84
C ALA A 71 -8.74 1.51 -7.57
N CYS A 72 -8.20 2.27 -6.62
CA CYS A 72 -8.86 2.50 -5.35
C CYS A 72 -10.02 3.49 -5.53
N ASN A 73 -11.06 3.34 -4.71
CA ASN A 73 -12.22 4.21 -4.81
C ASN A 73 -12.00 5.60 -4.18
N ASP A 74 -13.02 6.45 -4.30
CA ASP A 74 -13.02 7.84 -3.85
C ASP A 74 -13.33 8.01 -2.35
N SER A 75 -13.52 6.93 -1.60
CA SER A 75 -13.88 6.95 -0.17
C SER A 75 -12.77 6.34 0.68
N TRP A 76 -12.00 7.23 1.33
CA TRP A 76 -10.84 6.82 2.10
C TRP A 76 -11.19 6.67 3.59
N LYS A 77 -10.59 5.66 4.21
CA LYS A 77 -10.56 5.44 5.66
C LYS A 77 -9.10 5.47 6.10
N VAL A 78 -8.78 6.39 7.00
CA VAL A 78 -7.43 6.60 7.49
C VAL A 78 -7.38 6.37 8.99
N ASP A 79 -6.40 5.58 9.42
CA ASP A 79 -6.15 5.29 10.82
C ASP A 79 -4.66 5.42 11.18
N GLU A 80 -4.40 5.66 12.47
CA GLU A 80 -3.07 5.56 13.06
C GLU A 80 -3.05 4.49 14.15
N THR A 81 -2.04 3.63 14.12
CA THR A 81 -1.75 2.69 15.20
C THR A 81 -0.32 2.88 15.68
N TYR A 82 -0.08 2.72 16.98
CA TYR A 82 1.27 2.78 17.54
C TYR A 82 1.93 1.38 17.49
N ILE A 83 3.12 1.30 16.90
CA ILE A 83 3.91 0.06 16.79
C ILE A 83 5.30 0.27 17.40
N LYS A 84 5.87 -0.78 17.99
CA LYS A 84 7.19 -0.71 18.64
C LYS A 84 8.26 -1.23 17.70
N VAL A 85 9.10 -0.33 17.18
CA VAL A 85 10.21 -0.66 16.26
C VAL A 85 11.53 -0.45 16.99
N ARG A 86 12.34 -1.51 17.13
CA ARG A 86 13.64 -1.47 17.83
C ARG A 86 13.57 -0.79 19.20
N LYS A 87 12.54 -1.11 19.97
CA LYS A 87 12.21 -0.55 21.30
C LYS A 87 11.66 0.89 21.32
N VAL A 88 11.54 1.56 20.17
CA VAL A 88 10.96 2.91 20.05
C VAL A 88 9.51 2.81 19.59
N TRP A 89 8.60 3.52 20.25
CA TRP A 89 7.20 3.63 19.78
C TRP A 89 7.12 4.59 18.60
N MET A 90 6.46 4.15 17.53
CA MET A 90 6.22 4.93 16.31
C MET A 90 4.75 4.84 15.92
N TYR A 91 4.27 5.81 15.16
CA TYR A 91 2.91 5.87 14.64
C TYR A 91 2.88 5.40 13.19
N LEU A 92 2.17 4.30 12.94
CA LEU A 92 1.87 3.79 11.61
C LEU A 92 0.55 4.39 11.15
N TYR A 93 0.63 5.29 10.19
CA TYR A 93 -0.50 5.81 9.42
C TYR A 93 -0.82 4.83 8.30
N ARG A 94 -2.10 4.57 8.07
CA ARG A 94 -2.58 3.77 6.95
C ARG A 94 -3.84 4.37 6.35
N ALA A 95 -3.96 4.27 5.03
CA ALA A 95 -5.18 4.57 4.29
C ALA A 95 -5.63 3.32 3.55
N VAL A 96 -6.93 3.02 3.66
CA VAL A 96 -7.62 2.01 2.88
C VAL A 96 -8.84 2.65 2.22
N ASP A 97 -9.27 2.11 1.10
CA ASP A 97 -10.51 2.53 0.45
C ASP A 97 -11.73 1.83 1.09
N SER A 98 -12.95 2.11 0.60
CA SER A 98 -14.15 1.47 1.15
C SER A 98 -14.22 -0.05 0.92
N ASP A 99 -13.52 -0.56 -0.09
CA ASP A 99 -13.47 -1.98 -0.46
C ASP A 99 -12.36 -2.74 0.28
N GLY A 100 -11.57 -2.02 1.09
CA GLY A 100 -10.47 -2.58 1.87
C GLY A 100 -9.15 -2.67 1.10
N ASN A 101 -9.06 -2.11 -0.11
CA ASN A 101 -7.79 -2.00 -0.81
C ASN A 101 -6.89 -1.00 -0.08
N THR A 102 -5.62 -1.36 0.09
CA THR A 102 -4.66 -0.47 0.72
C THR A 102 -4.20 0.60 -0.26
N LEU A 103 -4.34 1.87 0.15
CA LEU A 103 -3.85 3.03 -0.59
C LEU A 103 -2.38 3.30 -0.30
N GLU A 104 -2.03 3.46 0.97
CA GLU A 104 -0.68 3.83 1.40
C GLU A 104 -0.45 3.66 2.91
N PHE A 105 0.81 3.53 3.29
CA PHE A 105 1.28 3.51 4.69
C PHE A 105 2.39 4.55 4.92
N LEU A 106 2.47 5.09 6.14
CA LEU A 106 3.62 5.88 6.57
C LEU A 106 3.94 5.62 8.04
N LEU A 107 5.19 5.29 8.33
CA LEU A 107 5.69 5.23 9.70
C LEU A 107 6.29 6.58 10.07
N SER A 108 5.82 7.18 11.16
CA SER A 108 6.33 8.45 11.70
C SER A 108 6.67 8.32 13.18
N PRO A 109 7.74 8.96 13.68
CA PRO A 109 8.01 9.05 15.11
C PRO A 109 6.98 9.92 15.86
N THR A 110 6.30 10.84 15.18
CA THR A 110 5.39 11.81 15.78
C THR A 110 3.96 11.65 15.27
N ARG A 111 3.00 12.10 16.08
CA ARG A 111 1.56 12.11 15.77
C ARG A 111 1.04 13.54 15.55
N ASP A 112 1.77 14.31 14.74
CA ASP A 112 1.53 15.73 14.48
C ASP A 112 0.91 16.00 13.10
N ALA A 113 0.54 17.26 12.86
CA ALA A 113 -0.07 17.69 11.61
C ALA A 113 0.89 17.55 10.42
N GLU A 114 2.20 17.74 10.62
CA GLU A 114 3.20 17.61 9.56
C GLU A 114 3.33 16.15 9.10
N SER A 115 3.32 15.19 10.04
CA SER A 115 3.29 13.76 9.74
C SER A 115 2.02 13.36 8.99
N ALA A 116 0.86 13.83 9.43
CA ALA A 116 -0.41 13.60 8.74
C ALA A 116 -0.41 14.19 7.32
N LYS A 117 0.13 15.40 7.15
CA LYS A 117 0.27 16.06 5.85
C LYS A 117 1.17 15.26 4.91
N ARG A 118 2.36 14.86 5.37
CA ARG A 118 3.27 13.98 4.62
C ARG A 118 2.61 12.68 4.20
N PHE A 119 1.80 12.09 5.10
CA PHE A 119 1.05 10.89 4.79
C PHE A 119 0.04 11.11 3.65
N PHE A 120 -0.78 12.16 3.71
CA PHE A 120 -1.75 12.45 2.64
C PHE A 120 -1.09 12.78 1.30
N VAL A 121 0.01 13.53 1.29
CA VAL A 121 0.79 13.79 0.07
C VAL A 121 1.25 12.47 -0.56
N LYS A 122 1.77 11.56 0.26
CA LYS A 122 2.20 10.23 -0.20
C LYS A 122 1.04 9.42 -0.78
N ALA A 123 -0.11 9.40 -0.09
CA ALA A 123 -1.30 8.65 -0.50
C ALA A 123 -1.90 9.19 -1.82
N LEU A 124 -2.00 10.51 -1.98
CA LEU A 124 -2.47 11.16 -3.21
C LEU A 124 -1.52 10.84 -4.39
N ALA A 125 -0.21 10.91 -4.17
CA ALA A 125 0.78 10.57 -5.19
C ALA A 125 0.77 9.08 -5.56
N SER A 126 0.41 8.18 -4.64
CA SER A 126 0.25 6.75 -4.90
C SER A 126 -0.98 6.48 -5.78
N THR A 127 -2.10 7.13 -5.47
CA THR A 127 -3.37 6.95 -6.20
C THR A 127 -3.32 7.58 -7.60
N ALA A 128 -2.65 8.72 -7.77
CA ALA A 128 -2.45 9.30 -9.09
C ALA A 128 -1.65 8.37 -10.03
N ARG A 129 -0.70 7.59 -9.49
CA ARG A 129 0.12 6.63 -10.26
C ARG A 129 -0.67 5.41 -10.72
N SER A 130 -1.67 4.94 -9.97
CA SER A 130 -2.51 3.82 -10.39
C SER A 130 -3.46 4.21 -11.53
N VAL A 131 -3.95 5.45 -11.56
CA VAL A 131 -4.86 5.95 -12.60
C VAL A 131 -4.18 6.14 -13.96
N SER A 132 -2.95 6.67 -13.99
CA SER A 132 -2.22 6.89 -15.26
C SER A 132 -1.85 5.60 -16.00
N GLN A 133 -1.99 4.43 -15.37
CA GLN A 133 -1.79 3.13 -16.01
C GLN A 133 -3.10 2.44 -16.42
N ALA A 134 -4.27 3.05 -16.18
CA ALA A 134 -5.54 2.36 -16.26
C ALA A 134 -6.38 2.54 -17.55
N CYS A 135 -6.14 3.47 -18.50
CA CYS A 135 -6.92 3.50 -19.77
C CYS A 135 -6.39 4.39 -20.92
N PRO A 136 -6.68 4.10 -22.22
CA PRO A 136 -7.37 2.91 -22.76
C PRO A 136 -6.73 2.22 -24.00
N VAL A 137 -6.94 0.90 -24.09
CA VAL A 137 -7.02 0.17 -25.37
C VAL A 137 -8.39 0.49 -25.97
N ALA A 138 -8.41 1.05 -27.17
CA ALA A 138 -9.63 1.31 -27.93
C ALA A 138 -9.98 0.10 -28.81
N GLU A 139 -11.22 -0.39 -28.76
CA GLU A 139 -12.00 -0.71 -29.96
C GLU A 139 -13.51 -0.82 -29.63
N GLN A 140 -14.33 -0.38 -30.58
CA GLN A 140 -15.76 -0.03 -30.52
C GLN A 140 -16.68 -1.25 -30.69
N VAL A 141 -17.90 -1.26 -30.10
CA VAL A 141 -19.21 -1.66 -30.70
C VAL A 141 -20.40 -1.21 -29.79
N ALA A 142 -21.27 -0.33 -30.35
CA ALA A 142 -22.72 -0.01 -30.19
C ALA A 142 -23.54 -0.08 -28.83
N PRO A 143 -24.64 0.71 -28.66
CA PRO A 143 -25.41 0.89 -27.39
C PRO A 143 -26.71 0.05 -27.31
N PRO A 144 -27.31 -0.20 -26.11
CA PRO A 144 -28.36 0.69 -25.57
C PRO A 144 -28.47 0.85 -24.02
N THR A 145 -28.92 2.05 -23.63
CA THR A 145 -29.78 2.51 -22.51
C THR A 145 -29.84 1.78 -21.15
N THR A 146 -29.40 2.48 -20.07
CA THR A 146 -30.01 2.71 -18.72
C THR A 146 -28.87 3.11 -17.74
N PRO A 147 -29.01 4.11 -16.83
CA PRO A 147 -27.86 4.64 -16.08
C PRO A 147 -27.56 3.75 -14.87
N THR A 148 -26.64 2.81 -15.07
CA THR A 148 -25.99 2.07 -13.97
C THR A 148 -24.72 2.82 -13.59
N ASP A 149 -24.58 3.15 -12.31
CA ASP A 149 -23.42 3.76 -11.63
C ASP A 149 -22.10 3.54 -12.38
N THR A 150 -21.71 4.52 -13.19
CA THR A 150 -20.36 4.60 -13.75
C THR A 150 -19.43 4.85 -12.58
N THR A 151 -18.74 3.80 -12.13
CA THR A 151 -17.70 3.89 -11.10
C THR A 151 -16.65 4.89 -11.57
N ILE A 152 -16.72 6.13 -11.06
CA ILE A 152 -15.78 7.17 -11.43
C ILE A 152 -14.44 6.81 -10.77
N ILE A 153 -13.47 6.44 -11.61
CA ILE A 153 -12.09 6.23 -11.20
C ILE A 153 -11.46 7.61 -11.03
N THR A 154 -11.58 8.19 -9.82
CA THR A 154 -11.00 9.51 -9.51
C THR A 154 -9.72 9.33 -8.70
N SER A 155 -8.64 9.99 -9.14
CA SER A 155 -7.34 10.01 -8.44
C SER A 155 -7.36 10.77 -7.11
N THR A 156 -8.40 11.57 -6.89
CA THR A 156 -8.64 12.36 -5.68
C THR A 156 -9.86 11.83 -4.91
N PRO A 157 -9.74 11.61 -3.59
CA PRO A 157 -10.86 11.14 -2.78
C PRO A 157 -11.97 12.19 -2.71
N ARG A 158 -13.21 11.75 -2.75
CA ARG A 158 -14.38 12.57 -2.42
C ARG A 158 -14.52 12.74 -0.92
N VAL A 159 -14.25 11.69 -0.14
CA VAL A 159 -14.41 11.69 1.33
C VAL A 159 -13.21 11.03 1.99
N ILE A 160 -12.69 11.65 3.04
CA ILE A 160 -11.65 11.09 3.91
C ILE A 160 -12.24 10.97 5.32
N ASN A 161 -12.37 9.73 5.80
CA ASN A 161 -12.75 9.43 7.17
C ASN A 161 -11.50 9.24 8.03
N VAL A 162 -11.40 10.00 9.11
CA VAL A 162 -10.27 9.97 10.06
C VAL A 162 -10.77 9.80 11.49
N ASP A 163 -9.88 9.39 12.39
CA ASP A 163 -10.12 9.49 13.84
C ASP A 163 -10.13 10.98 14.30
N LYS A 164 -10.60 11.23 15.52
CA LYS A 164 -10.73 12.56 16.14
C LYS A 164 -9.40 13.21 16.54
N ASN A 165 -8.29 12.84 15.89
CA ASN A 165 -6.99 13.44 16.13
C ASN A 165 -6.95 14.88 15.57
N ALA A 166 -6.57 15.85 16.39
CA ALA A 166 -6.47 17.27 16.02
C ALA A 166 -5.42 17.56 14.93
N ALA A 167 -4.48 16.62 14.69
CA ALA A 167 -3.53 16.72 13.60
C ALA A 167 -4.21 16.71 12.22
N TYR A 168 -5.30 15.96 12.03
CA TYR A 168 -5.92 15.78 10.73
C TYR A 168 -6.59 17.03 10.18
N PRO A 169 -7.46 17.76 10.92
CA PRO A 169 -8.03 19.00 10.41
C PRO A 169 -6.97 20.03 10.03
N LYS A 170 -5.90 20.14 10.83
CA LYS A 170 -4.79 21.04 10.55
C LYS A 170 -4.09 20.67 9.24
N ALA A 171 -3.72 19.41 9.08
CA ALA A 171 -3.10 18.91 7.86
C ALA A 171 -3.99 19.10 6.62
N ILE A 172 -5.28 18.79 6.72
CA ILE A 172 -6.24 18.93 5.62
C ILE A 172 -6.46 20.39 5.25
N ALA A 173 -6.59 21.29 6.23
CA ALA A 173 -6.72 22.72 5.99
C ALA A 173 -5.49 23.27 5.25
N GLU A 174 -4.29 22.89 5.67
CA GLU A 174 -3.05 23.27 4.97
C GLU A 174 -2.99 22.71 3.54
N LEU A 175 -3.34 21.44 3.34
CA LEU A 175 -3.33 20.82 2.01
C LEU A 175 -4.35 21.45 1.05
N LYS A 176 -5.49 21.88 1.57
CA LYS A 176 -6.48 22.66 0.81
C LYS A 176 -5.97 24.06 0.49
N ALA A 177 -5.29 24.71 1.43
CA ALA A 177 -4.70 26.03 1.24
C ALA A 177 -3.57 26.02 0.20
N THR A 178 -2.75 24.95 0.15
CA THR A 178 -1.68 24.79 -0.84
C THR A 178 -2.16 24.24 -2.18
N GLY A 179 -3.44 23.89 -2.32
CA GLY A 179 -4.03 23.35 -3.55
C GLY A 179 -3.65 21.89 -3.84
N VAL A 180 -2.97 21.20 -2.92
CA VAL A 180 -2.64 19.77 -3.06
C VAL A 180 -3.88 18.89 -2.92
N LEU A 181 -4.81 19.30 -2.04
CA LEU A 181 -6.10 18.63 -1.87
C LEU A 181 -7.23 19.54 -2.37
N PRO A 182 -8.12 19.05 -3.26
CA PRO A 182 -9.25 19.85 -3.73
C PRO A 182 -10.19 20.31 -2.59
N GLN A 183 -10.81 21.47 -2.78
CA GLN A 183 -11.73 22.03 -1.77
C GLN A 183 -12.97 21.17 -1.54
N HIS A 184 -13.43 20.45 -2.58
CA HIS A 184 -14.61 19.58 -2.53
C HIS A 184 -14.40 18.31 -1.70
N VAL A 185 -13.16 17.96 -1.32
CA VAL A 185 -12.90 16.77 -0.51
C VAL A 185 -13.47 16.97 0.89
N GLU A 186 -14.37 16.09 1.29
CA GLU A 186 -15.00 16.14 2.60
C GLU A 186 -14.15 15.42 3.65
N LEU A 187 -13.84 16.08 4.76
CA LEU A 187 -13.21 15.45 5.91
C LEU A 187 -14.27 15.09 6.94
N ARG A 188 -14.36 13.81 7.31
CA ARG A 188 -15.26 13.33 8.35
C ARG A 188 -14.46 12.76 9.51
N GLN A 189 -14.72 13.27 10.71
CA GLN A 189 -14.15 12.73 11.94
C GLN A 189 -15.12 11.71 12.54
N VAL A 190 -14.84 10.43 12.37
CA VAL A 190 -15.71 9.35 12.85
C VAL A 190 -15.01 8.63 14.00
N LYS A 191 -15.63 8.69 15.19
CA LYS A 191 -15.11 7.99 16.37
C LYS A 191 -15.29 6.48 16.15
N TYR A 192 -14.22 5.70 16.34
CA TYR A 192 -14.24 4.22 16.32
C TYR A 192 -14.42 3.54 14.94
N LEU A 193 -13.64 3.93 13.93
CA LEU A 193 -13.47 3.10 12.72
C LEU A 193 -12.64 1.81 12.97
N ASN A 194 -12.17 1.60 14.20
CA ASN A 194 -11.16 0.61 14.59
C ASN A 194 -11.63 -0.85 14.69
N ASN A 195 -12.85 -1.19 14.25
CA ASN A 195 -13.42 -2.52 14.47
C ASN A 195 -13.15 -3.55 13.36
N LEU A 196 -12.60 -3.18 12.21
CA LEU A 196 -12.35 -4.14 11.13
C LEU A 196 -10.90 -4.62 11.02
N ILE A 197 -9.96 -4.02 11.75
CA ILE A 197 -8.53 -4.19 11.40
C ILE A 197 -7.59 -4.44 12.59
N ARG A 198 -8.12 -4.92 13.72
CA ARG A 198 -7.28 -5.51 14.78
C ARG A 198 -6.73 -6.90 14.45
N ALA A 199 -7.16 -7.53 13.34
CA ALA A 199 -6.84 -8.92 13.04
C ALA A 199 -5.44 -9.18 12.46
N ILE A 200 -4.67 -8.16 12.04
CA ILE A 200 -3.41 -8.38 11.29
C ILE A 200 -2.15 -8.08 12.13
N ALA A 201 -2.25 -7.33 13.22
CA ALA A 201 -1.07 -6.90 14.01
C ALA A 201 -0.78 -7.76 15.25
N SER A 202 -1.52 -8.86 15.48
CA SER A 202 -1.25 -9.80 16.55
C SER A 202 -1.01 -11.19 15.95
N LYS A 203 0.22 -11.40 15.49
CA LYS A 203 0.94 -12.69 15.50
C LYS A 203 2.41 -12.41 15.20
#